data_AF-A0A973JLV8-F1
#
_entry.id   AF-A0A973JLV8-F1
#
_cell.length_a   1.000
_cell.length_b   1.000
_cell.length_c   1.000
_cell.angle_alpha   90.00
_cell.angle_beta   90.00
_cell.angle_gamma   90.00
#
_symmetry.space_group_name_H-M   'P 1'
#
loop_
_entity.id
_entity.type
_entity.pdbx_description
1 polymer ?
#
loop_
_entity_poly.entity_id
_entity_poly.type
_entity_poly.pdbx_seq_one_letter_code
_entity_poly.pdbx_strand_id
1 'polypeptide(L)'
;MISPSELLSIIAYCLFLAGAALSFQSGGSQSARLMMSAAVVLDMLMALLPSLGILPPMSHPGVNKSLVMCGVFLGLLVWILFAIALFLHHHPEPYNALILAVEILWFVDLMVFLYAVHR
;
A
#
# COMPACT_ATOMS: atom_id res chain seq x y z
N MET A 1 -7.36 11.04 17.60
CA MET A 1 -7.13 12.04 16.53
C MET A 1 -6.31 11.33 15.48
N ILE A 2 -6.72 11.39 14.20
CA ILE A 2 -6.00 10.71 13.11
C ILE A 2 -4.63 11.36 12.96
N SER A 3 -3.56 10.57 12.96
CA SER A 3 -2.21 11.09 12.73
C SER A 3 -2.02 11.50 11.27
N PRO A 4 -1.18 12.50 10.95
CA PRO A 4 -0.88 12.85 9.55
C PRO A 4 -0.39 11.67 8.71
N SER A 5 0.33 10.73 9.33
CA SER A 5 0.79 9.49 8.70
C SER A 5 -0.35 8.56 8.32
N GLU A 6 -1.34 8.36 9.21
CA GLU A 6 -2.53 7.54 8.89
C GLU A 6 -3.32 8.14 7.73
N LEU A 7 -3.50 9.46 7.72
CA LEU A 7 -4.22 10.14 6.64
C LEU A 7 -3.52 9.93 5.29
N LEU A 8 -2.19 10.03 5.26
CA LEU A 8 -1.41 9.82 4.04
C LEU A 8 -1.46 8.37 3.56
N SER A 9 -1.42 7.38 4.47
CA SER A 9 -1.60 5.96 4.11
C SER A 9 -2.99 5.69 3.53
N ILE A 10 -4.05 6.29 4.09
CA ILE A 10 -5.42 6.19 3.55
C ILE A 10 -5.49 6.83 2.16
N ILE A 11 -4.89 8.01 1.97
CA ILE A 11 -4.85 8.70 0.67
C ILE A 11 -4.10 7.85 -0.37
N ALA A 12 -2.96 7.26 0.00
CA ALA A 12 -2.19 6.37 -0.87
C ALA A 12 -3.05 5.17 -1.30
N TYR A 13 -3.70 4.50 -0.35
CA TYR A 13 -4.60 3.39 -0.64
C TYR A 13 -5.76 3.78 -1.57
N CYS A 14 -6.43 4.92 -1.30
CA CYS A 14 -7.50 5.42 -2.17
C CYS A 14 -7.01 5.76 -3.59
N LEU A 15 -5.80 6.30 -3.72
CA LEU A 15 -5.18 6.59 -5.02
C LEU A 15 -4.88 5.29 -5.78
N PHE A 16 -4.41 4.26 -5.09
CA PHE A 16 -4.21 2.94 -5.67
C PHE A 16 -5.54 2.34 -6.13
N LEU A 17 -6.58 2.38 -5.29
CA LEU A 17 -7.92 1.86 -5.58
C LEU A 17 -8.52 2.51 -6.83
N ALA A 18 -8.44 3.83 -6.94
CA ALA A 18 -8.93 4.54 -8.12
C ALA A 18 -8.10 4.20 -9.38
N GLY A 19 -6.79 3.94 -9.22
CA GLY A 19 -5.92 3.48 -10.29
C GLY A 19 -6.26 2.05 -10.74
N ALA A 20 -6.54 1.16 -9.79
CA ALA A 20 -6.99 -0.22 -10.06
C ALA A 20 -8.34 -0.22 -10.78
N ALA A 21 -9.31 0.56 -10.32
CA ALA A 21 -10.60 0.71 -10.99
C ALA A 21 -10.47 1.22 -12.44
N LEU A 22 -9.59 2.21 -12.67
CA LEU A 22 -9.28 2.69 -14.02
C LEU A 22 -8.58 1.60 -14.84
N SER A 23 -7.69 0.82 -14.22
CA SER A 23 -6.98 -0.29 -14.85
C SER A 23 -7.94 -1.36 -15.38
N PHE A 24 -8.89 -1.80 -14.55
CA PHE A 24 -9.88 -2.81 -14.93
C PHE A 24 -10.82 -2.32 -16.06
N GLN A 25 -11.18 -1.03 -16.08
CA GLN A 25 -11.99 -0.46 -17.15
C GLN A 25 -11.23 -0.31 -18.47
N SER A 26 -9.95 0.04 -18.41
CA SER A 26 -9.14 0.39 -19.59
C SER A 26 -8.19 -0.71 -20.06
N GLY A 27 -8.19 -1.87 -19.41
CA GLY A 27 -7.27 -2.98 -19.71
C GLY A 27 -5.80 -2.68 -19.36
N GLY A 28 -5.55 -1.94 -18.28
CA GLY A 28 -4.20 -1.63 -17.82
C GLY A 28 -3.54 -0.46 -18.54
N SER A 29 -4.32 0.59 -18.87
CA SER A 29 -3.80 1.81 -19.49
C SER A 29 -2.62 2.43 -18.73
N GLN A 30 -1.78 3.18 -19.45
CA GLN A 30 -0.61 3.82 -18.87
C GLN A 30 -0.97 4.79 -17.73
N SER A 31 -2.08 5.52 -17.84
CA SER A 31 -2.55 6.43 -16.79
C SER A 31 -2.90 5.68 -15.51
N ALA A 32 -3.61 4.55 -15.60
CA ALA A 32 -3.91 3.69 -14.46
C ALA A 32 -2.63 3.18 -13.78
N ARG A 33 -1.66 2.70 -14.57
CA ARG A 33 -0.37 2.25 -14.05
C ARG A 33 0.39 3.36 -13.34
N LEU A 34 0.48 4.55 -13.92
CA LEU A 34 1.16 5.69 -13.31
C LEU A 34 0.52 6.10 -11.99
N MET A 35 -0.82 6.07 -11.93
CA MET A 35 -1.57 6.43 -10.74
C MET A 35 -1.36 5.41 -9.61
N MET A 36 -1.42 4.11 -9.92
CA MET A 36 -1.09 3.04 -8.96
C MET A 36 0.38 3.11 -8.51
N SER A 37 1.31 3.35 -9.43
CA SER A 37 2.73 3.50 -9.09
C SER A 37 2.97 4.70 -8.19
N ALA A 38 2.30 5.83 -8.43
CA ALA A 38 2.40 7.01 -7.57
C ALA A 38 1.91 6.72 -6.15
N ALA A 39 0.83 5.94 -6.02
CA ALA A 39 0.32 5.49 -4.72
C ALA A 39 1.33 4.61 -3.98
N VAL A 40 1.91 3.60 -4.65
CA VAL A 40 2.92 2.70 -4.06
C VAL A 40 4.19 3.46 -3.67
N VAL A 41 4.65 4.39 -4.51
CA VAL A 41 5.81 5.24 -4.18
C VAL A 41 5.51 6.11 -2.97
N LEU A 42 4.33 6.71 -2.90
CA LEU A 42 3.91 7.50 -1.74
C LEU A 42 3.92 6.65 -0.46
N ASP A 43 3.39 5.44 -0.52
CA ASP A 43 3.39 4.48 0.59
C ASP A 43 4.80 4.07 1.04
N MET A 44 5.68 3.74 0.09
CA MET A 44 7.09 3.45 0.38
C MET A 44 7.79 4.62 1.06
N LEU A 45 7.58 5.85 0.57
CA LEU A 45 8.16 7.04 1.19
C LEU A 45 7.65 7.23 2.62
N MET A 46 6.35 6.99 2.85
CA MET A 46 5.74 7.02 4.18
C MET A 46 6.33 5.98 5.13
N ALA A 47 6.54 4.75 4.67
CA ALA A 47 7.15 3.68 5.45
C ALA A 47 8.63 3.96 5.78
N LEU A 48 9.34 4.68 4.91
CA LEU A 48 10.76 5.01 5.09
C LEU A 48 11.01 6.27 5.94
N LEU A 49 10.04 7.17 6.06
CA LEU A 49 10.16 8.42 6.84
C LEU A 49 10.68 8.21 8.29
N PRO A 50 10.23 7.20 9.06
CA PRO A 50 10.77 6.91 10.38
C PRO A 50 12.24 6.48 10.35
N SER A 51 12.64 5.70 9.33
CA SER A 51 14.02 5.23 9.17
C SER A 51 14.99 6.35 8.80
N LEU A 52 14.47 7.41 8.16
CA LEU A 52 15.22 8.63 7.81
C LEU A 52 15.30 9.63 8.98
N GLY A 53 14.70 9.32 10.14
CA GLY A 53 14.68 10.21 11.31
C GLY A 53 13.77 11.43 11.17
N ILE A 54 12.93 11.47 10.12
CA ILE A 54 12.02 12.60 9.85
C ILE A 54 10.76 12.50 10.73
N LEU A 55 10.30 11.28 11.01
CA LEU A 55 9.20 10.98 11.92
C LEU A 55 9.74 10.14 13.10
N PRO A 56 9.29 10.39 14.34
CA PRO A 56 9.68 9.54 15.46
C PRO A 56 9.20 8.11 15.20
N PRO A 57 10.00 7.08 15.53
CA PRO A 57 9.55 5.70 15.43
C PRO A 57 8.30 5.53 16.29
N MET A 58 7.29 4.83 15.77
CA MET A 58 6.05 4.54 16.50
C MET A 58 6.39 3.80 17.81
N SER A 59 6.53 4.59 18.88
CA SER A 59 6.91 4.15 20.20
C SER A 59 5.75 4.51 21.12
N HIS A 60 4.60 3.90 20.90
CA HIS A 60 3.48 4.02 21.82
C HIS A 60 3.54 2.89 22.86
N PRO A 61 3.56 3.22 24.16
CA PRO A 61 3.51 2.22 25.22
C PRO A 61 2.13 1.56 25.18
N GLY A 62 2.04 0.37 24.57
CA GLY A 62 0.79 -0.36 24.30
C GLY A 62 0.79 -1.10 22.97
N VAL A 63 1.65 -0.71 22.02
CA VAL A 63 1.67 -1.27 20.66
C VAL A 63 2.07 -2.75 20.66
N ASN A 64 1.20 -3.58 20.07
CA ASN A 64 1.49 -4.99 19.84
C ASN A 64 2.55 -5.13 18.72
N LYS A 65 3.81 -5.34 19.13
CA LYS A 65 4.96 -5.49 18.22
C LYS A 65 4.75 -6.54 17.12
N SER A 66 3.99 -7.61 17.40
CA SER A 66 3.70 -8.65 16.42
C SER A 66 2.77 -8.17 15.30
N LEU A 67 1.79 -7.32 15.61
CA LEU A 67 0.91 -6.73 14.59
C LEU A 67 1.66 -5.71 13.72
N VAL A 68 2.55 -4.93 14.31
CA VAL A 68 3.41 -4.00 13.56
C VAL A 68 4.32 -4.77 12.59
N MET A 69 4.98 -5.84 13.07
CA MET A 69 5.77 -6.70 12.17
C MET A 69 4.92 -7.31 11.07
N CYS A 70 3.71 -7.79 11.38
CA CYS A 70 2.78 -8.33 10.39
C CYS A 70 2.45 -7.31 9.30
N GLY A 71 2.15 -6.06 9.68
CA GLY A 71 1.92 -4.97 8.72
C GLY A 71 3.14 -4.69 7.85
N VAL A 72 4.34 -4.62 8.43
CA VAL A 72 5.57 -4.43 7.63
C VAL A 72 5.77 -5.55 6.59
N PHE A 73 5.51 -6.80 6.96
CA PHE A 73 5.60 -7.93 6.03
C PHE A 73 4.53 -7.87 4.94
N LEU A 74 3.30 -7.48 5.29
CA LEU A 74 2.21 -7.32 4.33
C LEU A 74 2.51 -6.18 3.34
N GLY A 75 2.96 -5.02 3.83
CA GLY A 75 3.37 -3.90 2.98
C GLY A 75 4.51 -4.26 2.01
N LEU A 76 5.55 -4.95 2.49
CA LEU A 76 6.61 -5.46 1.61
C LEU A 76 6.07 -6.42 0.53
N LEU A 77 5.13 -7.29 0.90
CA LEU A 77 4.51 -8.23 -0.03
C LEU A 77 3.65 -7.51 -1.08
N VAL A 78 2.92 -6.46 -0.69
CA VAL A 78 2.18 -5.56 -1.60
C VAL A 78 3.13 -4.96 -2.63
N TRP A 79 4.27 -4.42 -2.20
CA TRP A 79 5.25 -3.80 -3.11
C TRP A 79 5.83 -4.81 -4.10
N ILE A 80 6.18 -6.01 -3.64
CA ILE A 80 6.71 -7.09 -4.50
C ILE A 80 5.67 -7.54 -5.52
N LEU A 81 4.43 -7.81 -5.07
CA LEU A 81 3.36 -8.24 -5.96
C LEU A 81 3.03 -7.17 -7.01
N PHE A 82 3.04 -5.89 -6.62
CA PHE A 82 2.82 -4.80 -7.55
C PHE A 82 3.97 -4.68 -8.57
N ALA A 83 5.23 -4.84 -8.15
CA ALA A 83 6.36 -4.86 -9.07
C ALA A 83 6.26 -6.02 -10.09
N ILE A 84 5.81 -7.21 -9.65
CA ILE A 84 5.54 -8.35 -10.53
C ILE A 84 4.39 -8.02 -11.48
N ALA A 85 3.32 -7.36 -11.00
CA ALA A 85 2.22 -6.91 -11.86
C ALA A 85 2.72 -5.96 -12.95
N LEU A 86 3.57 -4.98 -12.60
CA LEU A 86 4.18 -4.09 -13.59
C LEU A 86 5.05 -4.82 -14.60
N PHE A 87 5.77 -5.88 -14.20
CA PHE A 87 6.54 -6.70 -15.12
C PHE A 87 5.63 -7.46 -16.10
N LEU A 88 4.51 -7.99 -15.62
CA LEU A 88 3.54 -8.76 -16.40
C LEU A 88 2.48 -7.89 -17.11
N HIS A 89 2.65 -6.56 -17.17
CA HIS A 89 1.64 -5.66 -17.73
C HIS A 89 1.28 -5.91 -19.20
N HIS A 90 2.12 -6.63 -19.95
CA HIS A 90 1.82 -7.06 -21.32
C HIS A 90 0.80 -8.21 -21.40
N HIS A 91 0.56 -8.92 -20.30
CA HIS A 91 -0.37 -10.03 -20.20
C HIS A 91 -1.58 -9.60 -19.34
N PRO A 92 -2.73 -9.24 -19.95
CA PRO A 92 -3.82 -8.57 -19.25
C PRO A 92 -4.47 -9.43 -18.16
N GLU A 93 -4.60 -10.74 -18.36
CA GLU A 93 -5.19 -11.66 -17.38
C GLU A 93 -4.37 -11.77 -16.08
N PRO A 94 -3.09 -12.18 -16.10
CA PRO A 94 -2.28 -12.26 -14.88
C PRO A 94 -2.02 -10.88 -14.28
N TYR A 95 -1.93 -9.83 -15.09
CA TYR A 95 -1.82 -8.45 -14.61
C TYR A 95 -3.02 -8.06 -13.75
N ASN A 96 -4.23 -8.19 -14.27
CA ASN A 96 -5.46 -7.83 -13.56
C ASN A 96 -5.67 -8.68 -12.31
N ALA A 97 -5.35 -9.98 -12.37
CA ALA A 97 -5.40 -10.85 -11.21
C ALA A 97 -4.42 -10.41 -10.11
N LEU A 98 -3.20 -9.99 -10.47
CA LEU A 98 -2.23 -9.47 -9.53
C LEU A 98 -2.65 -8.12 -8.95
N ILE A 99 -3.21 -7.21 -9.77
CA ILE A 99 -3.72 -5.93 -9.26
C ILE A 99 -4.82 -6.16 -8.21
N LEU A 100 -5.76 -7.09 -8.47
CA LEU A 100 -6.78 -7.46 -7.50
C LEU A 100 -6.17 -8.05 -6.22
N ALA A 101 -5.18 -8.93 -6.35
CA ALA A 101 -4.49 -9.52 -5.20
C ALA A 101 -3.76 -8.45 -4.36
N VAL A 102 -3.09 -7.49 -5.01
CA VAL A 102 -2.44 -6.34 -4.36
C VAL A 102 -3.47 -5.49 -3.64
N GLU A 103 -4.61 -5.20 -4.26
CA GLU A 103 -5.69 -4.40 -3.68
C GLU A 103 -6.23 -5.03 -2.38
N ILE A 104 -6.57 -6.32 -2.43
CA ILE A 104 -7.07 -7.06 -1.26
C ILE A 104 -6.01 -7.11 -0.15
N LEU A 105 -4.76 -7.39 -0.51
CA LEU A 105 -3.68 -7.51 0.46
C LEU A 105 -3.38 -6.18 1.15
N TRP A 106 -3.34 -5.10 0.37
CA TRP A 106 -3.09 -3.76 0.89
C TRP A 106 -4.25 -3.27 1.76
N PHE A 107 -5.50 -3.63 1.42
CA PHE A 107 -6.63 -3.37 2.31
C PHE A 107 -6.46 -4.05 3.67
N VAL A 108 -6.06 -5.33 3.69
CA VAL A 108 -5.79 -6.07 4.93
C VAL A 108 -4.65 -5.42 5.71
N ASP A 109 -3.57 -5.03 5.04
CA ASP A 109 -2.45 -4.31 5.65
C ASP A 109 -2.89 -3.00 6.33
N LEU A 110 -3.68 -2.17 5.62
CA LEU A 110 -4.24 -0.94 6.14
C LEU A 110 -5.09 -1.19 7.40
N MET A 111 -5.92 -2.24 7.39
CA MET A 111 -6.72 -2.62 8.55
C MET A 111 -5.86 -3.07 9.74
N VAL A 112 -4.84 -3.88 9.50
CA VAL A 112 -3.88 -4.32 10.54
C VAL A 112 -3.16 -3.12 11.13
N PHE A 113 -2.70 -2.19 10.28
CA PHE A 113 -2.04 -0.96 10.70
C PHE A 113 -2.94 -0.09 11.57
N LEU A 114 -4.16 0.21 11.11
CA LEU A 114 -5.11 1.03 11.88
C LEU A 114 -5.45 0.39 13.22
N TYR A 115 -5.62 -0.93 13.25
CA TYR A 115 -5.90 -1.68 14.47
C TYR A 115 -4.73 -1.68 15.45
N ALA A 116 -3.49 -1.79 14.95
CA ALA A 116 -2.28 -1.78 15.76
C ALA A 116 -1.99 -0.40 16.39
N VAL A 117 -2.48 0.68 15.79
CA VAL A 117 -2.30 2.06 16.29
C VAL A 117 -3.38 2.45 17.29
N HIS A 118 -4.62 1.96 17.11
CA HIS A 118 -5.78 2.35 17.93
C HIS A 118 -6.13 1.39 19.08
N ARG A 119 -5.36 0.32 19.28
CA ARG A 119 -5.46 -0.60 20.44
C ARG A 119 -4.12 -0.75 21.14
#